data_AF-A0A953CC95-F1
#
_entry.id   AF-A0A953CC95-F1
#
_cell.length_a   1.000
_cell.length_b   1.000
_cell.length_c   1.000
_cell.angle_alpha   90.00
_cell.angle_beta   90.00
_cell.angle_gamma   90.00
#
_symmetry.space_group_name_H-M   'P 1'
#
loop_
_entity.id
_entity.type
_entity.pdbx_description
1 polymer ?
#
loop_
_entity_poly.entity_id
_entity_poly.type
_entity_poly.pdbx_seq_one_letter_code
_entity_poly.pdbx_strand_id
1 'polypeptide(L)'
;MIAIGRLIRASAGLGLALASSLAPAAPFAPVIDDFWIVKNGSEIFRDAFDDGVVPPSGPDGDNTYVTNGQPGLTGESGGKLTMTPSLGDKVLITSTLADTATAGMRRLATNPSNSNILDQASAFSIHGLFDMSSLPAVTGQSFGIRAIDRAPELGFDGNNTFYLFVGVSGITGDVGVFLRLNDFESNTSVVLWSSPIDSVLAGADQIELVLSKAAGSDQISASYSLFDYALVDPLLQTASILNAGALYQPETGPGGSPLTEAFVRGQFMSTDRITVPEPASLVLLGIGLGGVVLARRRARNG
;
A
#
# COMPACT_ATOMS: atom_id res chain seq x y z
N MET A 1 -57.46 39.03 -49.79
CA MET A 1 -57.61 38.61 -48.37
C MET A 1 -56.77 37.37 -48.16
N ILE A 2 -55.86 37.45 -47.19
CA ILE A 2 -54.68 36.60 -47.02
C ILE A 2 -55.01 35.37 -46.18
N ALA A 3 -54.60 34.19 -46.64
CA ALA A 3 -54.74 32.91 -45.95
C ALA A 3 -53.72 32.80 -44.80
N ILE A 4 -54.21 32.50 -43.59
CA ILE A 4 -53.40 32.29 -42.38
C ILE A 4 -53.10 30.79 -42.27
N GLY A 5 -51.89 30.39 -42.67
CA GLY A 5 -51.31 29.09 -42.35
C GLY A 5 -50.47 29.18 -41.07
N ARG A 6 -50.96 28.65 -39.96
CA ARG A 6 -50.18 28.53 -38.71
C ARG A 6 -49.36 27.24 -38.73
N LEU A 7 -48.04 27.41 -38.78
CA LEU A 7 -47.01 26.38 -38.63
C LEU A 7 -47.01 25.86 -37.17
N ILE A 8 -47.23 24.55 -36.98
CA ILE A 8 -46.95 23.86 -35.71
C ILE A 8 -45.46 23.47 -35.74
N ARG A 9 -44.61 24.19 -34.99
CA ARG A 9 -43.23 23.75 -34.73
C ARG A 9 -43.21 22.94 -33.44
N ALA A 10 -43.00 21.63 -33.57
CA ALA A 10 -42.75 20.74 -32.45
C ALA A 10 -41.34 20.97 -31.88
N SER A 11 -41.28 21.13 -30.57
CA SER A 11 -40.12 21.43 -29.75
C SER A 11 -39.09 20.29 -29.81
N ALA A 12 -37.88 20.58 -30.30
CA ALA A 12 -36.72 19.72 -30.07
C ALA A 12 -36.17 20.04 -28.67
N GLY A 13 -36.60 19.27 -27.66
CA GLY A 13 -36.03 19.32 -26.32
C GLY A 13 -34.63 18.73 -26.34
N LEU A 14 -33.61 19.59 -26.33
CA LEU A 14 -32.22 19.22 -26.15
C LEU A 14 -32.02 18.88 -24.66
N GLY A 15 -31.90 17.59 -24.35
CA GLY A 15 -31.58 17.12 -23.00
C GLY A 15 -30.15 17.49 -22.63
N LEU A 16 -29.98 18.51 -21.81
CA LEU A 16 -28.71 18.92 -21.23
C LEU A 16 -28.27 17.84 -20.22
N ALA A 17 -27.26 17.06 -20.56
CA ALA A 17 -26.66 16.12 -19.62
C ALA A 17 -25.93 16.92 -18.53
N LEU A 18 -26.42 16.85 -17.29
CA LEU A 18 -25.74 17.30 -16.09
C LEU A 18 -24.49 16.42 -15.91
N ALA A 19 -23.36 16.85 -16.46
CA ALA A 19 -22.06 16.35 -16.05
C ALA A 19 -21.76 16.98 -14.68
N SER A 20 -22.08 16.27 -13.60
CA SER A 20 -21.53 16.59 -12.28
C SER A 20 -20.01 16.54 -12.39
N SER A 21 -19.35 17.69 -12.26
CA SER A 21 -17.90 17.78 -12.12
C SER A 21 -17.50 17.14 -10.81
N LEU A 22 -17.25 15.83 -10.82
CA LEU A 22 -16.51 15.18 -9.74
C LEU A 22 -15.12 15.81 -9.77
N ALA A 23 -14.75 16.54 -8.71
CA ALA A 23 -13.37 16.93 -8.53
C ALA A 23 -12.52 15.65 -8.61
N PRO A 24 -11.43 15.62 -9.41
CA PRO A 24 -10.58 14.44 -9.45
C PRO A 24 -10.09 14.19 -8.03
N ALA A 25 -10.38 13.00 -7.49
CA ALA A 25 -9.82 12.58 -6.22
C ALA A 25 -8.29 12.66 -6.35
N ALA A 26 -7.62 13.30 -5.38
CA ALA A 26 -6.17 13.29 -5.34
C ALA A 26 -5.72 11.82 -5.29
N PRO A 27 -4.76 11.40 -6.14
CA PRO A 27 -4.26 10.03 -6.11
C PRO A 27 -3.61 9.77 -4.74
N PHE A 28 -3.85 8.59 -4.17
CA PHE A 28 -3.14 8.16 -2.98
C PHE A 28 -1.66 7.96 -3.35
N ALA A 29 -0.80 8.81 -2.78
CA ALA A 29 0.60 8.91 -3.13
C ALA A 29 1.47 9.09 -1.87
N PRO A 30 1.55 8.07 -0.98
CA PRO A 30 2.34 8.16 0.23
C PRO A 30 3.82 8.38 -0.06
N VAL A 31 4.48 9.06 0.86
CA VAL A 31 5.89 9.44 0.76
C VAL A 31 6.64 8.88 1.95
N ILE A 32 7.77 8.23 1.68
CA ILE A 32 8.71 7.77 2.69
C ILE A 32 9.96 8.66 2.64
N ASP A 33 10.39 9.14 3.79
CA ASP A 33 11.50 10.05 3.95
C ASP A 33 12.80 9.28 4.29
N ASP A 34 12.68 8.23 5.10
CA ASP A 34 13.83 7.46 5.56
C ASP A 34 13.43 5.98 5.76
N PHE A 35 14.26 5.06 5.28
CA PHE A 35 14.14 3.62 5.55
C PHE A 35 15.47 3.06 6.06
N TRP A 36 15.50 2.55 7.29
CA TRP A 36 16.74 2.08 7.90
C TRP A 36 16.56 0.83 8.75
N ILE A 37 17.69 0.13 8.94
CA ILE A 37 17.75 -1.13 9.66
C ILE A 37 18.90 -1.07 10.65
N VAL A 38 18.58 -1.35 11.91
CA VAL A 38 19.56 -1.52 12.99
C VAL A 38 19.66 -3.00 13.32
N LYS A 39 20.89 -3.52 13.40
CA LYS A 39 21.19 -4.90 13.80
C LYS A 39 22.17 -4.88 14.97
N ASN A 40 21.83 -5.57 16.05
CA ASN A 40 22.64 -5.66 17.27
C ASN A 40 23.10 -4.28 17.80
N GLY A 41 22.23 -3.27 17.69
CA GLY A 41 22.51 -1.90 18.12
C GLY A 41 23.32 -1.04 17.15
N SER A 42 23.75 -1.57 16.00
CA SER A 42 24.42 -0.81 14.93
C SER A 42 23.52 -0.65 13.72
N GLU A 43 23.47 0.55 13.14
CA GLU A 43 22.85 0.74 11.83
C GLU A 43 23.66 -0.03 10.77
N ILE A 44 22.96 -0.80 9.94
CA ILE A 44 23.56 -1.61 8.86
C ILE A 44 23.01 -1.24 7.48
N PHE A 45 22.06 -0.31 7.43
CA PHE A 45 21.38 0.17 6.25
C PHE A 45 20.60 1.42 6.60
N ARG A 46 20.69 2.45 5.75
CA ARG A 46 19.83 3.62 5.77
C ARG A 46 19.76 4.18 4.37
N ASP A 47 18.56 4.31 3.87
CA ASP A 47 18.24 4.99 2.62
C ASP A 47 17.39 6.22 2.94
N ALA A 48 17.97 7.39 2.67
CA ALA A 48 17.32 8.68 2.84
C ALA A 48 16.69 9.20 1.55
N PHE A 49 16.75 8.41 0.47
CA PHE A 49 16.15 8.74 -0.83
C PHE A 49 16.61 10.12 -1.35
N ASP A 50 17.93 10.36 -1.27
CA ASP A 50 18.60 11.61 -1.66
C ASP A 50 19.48 11.50 -2.91
N ASP A 51 19.55 10.32 -3.55
CA ASP A 51 20.38 10.09 -4.74
C ASP A 51 19.65 10.46 -6.06
N GLY A 52 18.32 10.61 -5.99
CA GLY A 52 17.48 11.01 -7.11
C GLY A 52 17.18 9.87 -8.10
N VAL A 53 17.49 8.63 -7.72
CA VAL A 53 17.29 7.41 -8.50
C VAL A 53 16.35 6.49 -7.73
N VAL A 54 15.11 6.42 -8.17
CA VAL A 54 14.11 5.52 -7.57
C VAL A 54 14.61 4.07 -7.49
N PRO A 55 14.14 3.28 -6.50
CA PRO A 55 14.50 1.86 -6.41
C PRO A 55 14.30 1.12 -7.73
N PRO A 56 15.20 0.18 -8.09
CA PRO A 56 15.98 -0.67 -7.18
C PRO A 56 17.32 -0.10 -6.67
N SER A 57 17.71 1.11 -7.09
CA SER A 57 18.88 1.82 -6.51
C SER A 57 18.71 2.07 -5.01
N GLY A 58 19.84 2.34 -4.35
CA GLY A 58 19.90 2.73 -2.95
C GLY A 58 21.34 2.62 -2.42
N PRO A 59 21.53 2.64 -1.10
CA PRO A 59 22.84 2.67 -0.44
C PRO A 59 23.79 1.51 -0.78
N ASP A 60 23.24 0.35 -1.15
CA ASP A 60 24.01 -0.85 -1.53
C ASP A 60 24.27 -0.90 -3.07
N GLY A 61 23.95 0.17 -3.81
CA GLY A 61 24.10 0.32 -5.27
C GLY A 61 22.81 0.04 -6.07
N ASP A 62 22.93 -0.10 -7.40
CA ASP A 62 21.81 -0.25 -8.36
C ASP A 62 20.86 -1.45 -8.09
N ASN A 63 21.24 -2.37 -7.22
CA ASN A 63 20.48 -3.58 -6.86
C ASN A 63 20.21 -3.65 -5.35
N THR A 64 20.10 -2.51 -4.68
CA THR A 64 19.79 -2.42 -3.25
C THR A 64 18.47 -3.12 -2.92
N TYR A 65 17.46 -2.95 -3.78
CA TYR A 65 16.14 -3.51 -3.56
C TYR A 65 15.74 -4.58 -4.58
N VAL A 66 14.97 -5.55 -4.11
CA VAL A 66 14.03 -6.31 -4.95
C VAL A 66 12.73 -5.50 -4.97
N THR A 67 12.33 -5.04 -6.14
CA THR A 67 11.14 -4.19 -6.31
C THR A 67 9.94 -5.01 -6.78
N ASN A 68 8.77 -4.75 -6.20
CA ASN A 68 7.48 -5.19 -6.70
C ASN A 68 6.68 -3.95 -7.11
N GLY A 69 6.00 -3.98 -8.25
CA GLY A 69 5.23 -2.83 -8.74
C GLY A 69 6.08 -1.57 -8.97
N GLN A 70 7.26 -1.74 -9.57
CA GLN A 70 8.24 -0.66 -9.79
C GLN A 70 7.67 0.61 -10.46
N PRO A 71 6.71 0.55 -11.41
CA PRO A 71 6.12 1.77 -11.96
C PRO A 71 5.35 2.63 -10.93
N GLY A 72 5.03 2.05 -9.77
CA GLY A 72 4.50 2.76 -8.61
C GLY A 72 5.55 3.46 -7.74
N LEU A 73 6.85 3.31 -8.00
CA LEU A 73 7.92 4.08 -7.35
C LEU A 73 8.21 5.30 -8.23
N THR A 74 7.44 6.37 -8.04
CA THR A 74 7.23 7.39 -9.09
C THR A 74 8.19 8.58 -9.03
N GLY A 75 8.90 8.78 -7.92
CA GLY A 75 9.90 9.83 -7.86
C GLY A 75 10.71 9.81 -6.59
N GLU A 76 11.99 10.15 -6.73
CA GLU A 76 12.90 10.39 -5.63
C GLU A 76 13.44 11.82 -5.75
N SER A 77 13.16 12.66 -4.75
CA SER A 77 13.60 14.05 -4.75
C SER A 77 13.50 14.67 -3.36
N GLY A 78 14.53 15.41 -2.96
CA GLY A 78 14.53 16.16 -1.71
C GLY A 78 14.61 15.29 -0.46
N GLY A 79 15.23 14.11 -0.55
CA GLY A 79 15.34 13.16 0.57
C GLY A 79 14.03 12.41 0.83
N LYS A 80 13.30 12.07 -0.25
CA LYS A 80 11.96 11.51 -0.20
C LYS A 80 11.71 10.62 -1.41
N LEU A 81 11.12 9.45 -1.17
CA LEU A 81 10.57 8.57 -2.20
C LEU A 81 9.04 8.66 -2.20
N THR A 82 8.48 9.07 -3.34
CA THR A 82 7.04 9.07 -3.59
C THR A 82 6.60 7.72 -4.16
N MET A 83 5.57 7.14 -3.57
CA MET A 83 4.96 5.90 -4.04
C MET A 83 3.55 6.17 -4.57
N THR A 84 3.25 5.79 -5.80
CA THR A 84 1.92 5.81 -6.41
C THR A 84 1.46 4.37 -6.65
N PRO A 85 0.95 3.67 -5.61
CA PRO A 85 0.60 2.25 -5.68
C PRO A 85 -0.39 1.89 -6.80
N SER A 86 -1.26 2.80 -7.24
CA SER A 86 -2.17 2.58 -8.38
C SER A 86 -1.46 2.30 -9.73
N LEU A 87 -0.19 2.68 -9.86
CA LEU A 87 0.66 2.33 -11.01
C LEU A 87 1.46 1.04 -10.77
N GLY A 88 1.37 0.45 -9.58
CA GLY A 88 2.09 -0.74 -9.18
C GLY A 88 1.53 -2.04 -9.77
N ASP A 89 2.02 -3.16 -9.24
CA ASP A 89 1.61 -4.48 -9.67
C ASP A 89 0.22 -4.82 -9.13
N LYS A 90 -0.56 -5.54 -9.92
CA LYS A 90 -1.90 -6.00 -9.52
C LYS A 90 -1.75 -7.24 -8.65
N VAL A 91 -2.21 -7.15 -7.41
CA VAL A 91 -2.14 -8.24 -6.43
C VAL A 91 -3.42 -9.06 -6.43
N LEU A 92 -4.58 -8.39 -6.51
CA LEU A 92 -5.89 -9.03 -6.57
C LEU A 92 -6.78 -8.27 -7.55
N ILE A 93 -7.47 -8.98 -8.43
CA ILE A 93 -8.43 -8.40 -9.37
C ILE A 93 -9.77 -9.11 -9.18
N THR A 94 -10.81 -8.32 -8.92
CA THR A 94 -12.21 -8.74 -8.91
C THR A 94 -12.96 -8.07 -10.07
N SER A 95 -14.26 -8.33 -10.21
CA SER A 95 -15.08 -7.70 -11.25
C SER A 95 -15.22 -6.17 -11.07
N THR A 96 -15.04 -5.66 -9.86
CA THR A 96 -15.30 -4.24 -9.53
C THR A 96 -14.10 -3.51 -8.91
N LEU A 97 -13.13 -4.24 -8.38
CA LEU A 97 -11.98 -3.70 -7.65
C LEU A 97 -10.69 -4.39 -8.10
N ALA A 98 -9.61 -3.63 -8.16
CA ALA A 98 -8.26 -4.16 -8.22
C ALA A 98 -7.42 -3.60 -7.06
N ASP A 99 -6.78 -4.50 -6.32
CA ASP A 99 -5.77 -4.14 -5.33
C ASP A 99 -4.42 -4.12 -6.03
N THR A 100 -3.71 -3.01 -5.87
CA THR A 100 -2.40 -2.73 -6.47
C THR A 100 -1.39 -2.44 -5.40
N ALA A 101 -0.12 -2.72 -5.69
CA ALA A 101 0.95 -2.50 -4.73
C ALA A 101 2.27 -2.11 -5.36
N THR A 102 3.07 -1.38 -4.59
CA THR A 102 4.47 -1.09 -4.90
C THR A 102 5.32 -1.24 -3.65
N ALA A 103 6.51 -1.80 -3.77
CA ALA A 103 7.38 -2.12 -2.64
C ALA A 103 8.86 -2.21 -3.02
N GLY A 104 9.73 -1.91 -2.06
CA GLY A 104 11.16 -2.18 -2.12
C GLY A 104 11.61 -3.04 -0.94
N MET A 105 12.10 -4.24 -1.22
CA MET A 105 12.65 -5.17 -0.22
C MET A 105 14.17 -5.19 -0.27
N ARG A 106 14.85 -4.96 0.85
CA ARG A 106 16.33 -4.92 0.88
C ARG A 106 16.91 -6.26 0.44
N ARG A 107 17.73 -6.25 -0.61
CA ARG A 107 18.31 -7.46 -1.22
C ARG A 107 19.43 -8.07 -0.39
N LEU A 108 20.34 -7.30 0.19
CA LEU A 108 21.49 -7.88 0.92
C LEU A 108 21.10 -8.73 2.14
N ALA A 109 19.90 -8.53 2.69
CA ALA A 109 19.36 -9.36 3.77
C ALA A 109 18.99 -10.78 3.31
N THR A 110 19.04 -11.09 2.01
CA THR A 110 18.61 -12.39 1.45
C THR A 110 19.71 -13.44 1.36
N ASN A 111 20.95 -13.12 1.74
CA ASN A 111 22.10 -14.03 1.66
C ASN A 111 22.55 -14.45 3.07
N PRO A 112 22.45 -15.74 3.45
CA PRO A 112 22.87 -16.23 4.75
C PRO A 112 24.33 -16.02 5.12
N SER A 113 25.20 -15.86 4.11
CA SER A 113 26.63 -15.59 4.33
C SER A 113 26.94 -14.10 4.55
N ASN A 114 25.95 -13.21 4.42
CA ASN A 114 26.15 -11.77 4.58
C ASN A 114 26.12 -11.38 6.06
N SER A 115 27.09 -10.58 6.51
CA SER A 115 27.12 -10.04 7.88
C SER A 115 25.89 -9.22 8.25
N ASN A 116 25.18 -8.68 7.25
CA ASN A 116 23.98 -7.85 7.38
C ASN A 116 22.66 -8.66 7.38
N ILE A 117 22.72 -10.00 7.41
CA ILE A 117 21.53 -10.86 7.54
C ILE A 117 20.73 -10.54 8.81
N LEU A 118 19.40 -10.60 8.75
CA LEU A 118 18.53 -10.46 9.92
C LEU A 118 18.07 -11.84 10.41
N ASP A 119 19.00 -12.59 10.99
CA ASP A 119 18.76 -13.97 11.43
C ASP A 119 18.12 -14.08 12.81
N GLN A 120 17.73 -15.30 13.18
CA GLN A 120 17.14 -15.64 14.47
C GLN A 120 18.04 -15.24 15.66
N ALA A 121 19.36 -15.37 15.51
CA ALA A 121 20.33 -15.04 16.55
C ALA A 121 20.45 -13.53 16.78
N SER A 122 20.26 -12.71 15.75
CA SER A 122 20.51 -11.27 15.76
C SER A 122 19.37 -10.48 16.39
N ALA A 123 19.62 -9.48 17.21
CA ALA A 123 18.63 -8.45 17.49
C ALA A 123 18.53 -7.50 16.28
N PHE A 124 17.33 -7.02 15.95
CA PHE A 124 17.17 -6.01 14.91
C PHE A 124 15.96 -5.11 15.11
N SER A 125 15.97 -3.97 14.42
CA SER A 125 14.80 -3.15 14.15
C SER A 125 14.79 -2.65 12.71
N ILE A 126 13.60 -2.62 12.11
CA ILE A 126 13.31 -2.08 10.78
C ILE A 126 12.45 -0.85 11.00
N HIS A 127 12.84 0.26 10.40
CA HIS A 127 12.21 1.55 10.59
C HIS A 127 11.78 2.12 9.24
N GLY A 128 10.64 2.81 9.22
CA GLY A 128 10.24 3.65 8.11
C GLY A 128 9.63 4.94 8.63
N LEU A 129 10.17 6.07 8.18
CA LEU A 129 9.65 7.41 8.47
C LEU A 129 8.84 7.89 7.27
N PHE A 130 7.54 8.09 7.47
CA PHE A 130 6.61 8.48 6.41
C PHE A 130 6.05 9.86 6.65
N ASP A 131 5.84 10.59 5.56
CA ASP A 131 5.13 11.86 5.54
C ASP A 131 3.61 11.62 5.63
N MET A 132 2.92 12.42 6.43
CA MET A 132 1.48 12.28 6.68
C MET A 132 0.60 13.10 5.71
N SER A 133 1.18 13.69 4.65
CA SER A 133 0.46 14.49 3.65
C SER A 133 -0.47 13.69 2.72
N SER A 134 -0.25 12.38 2.57
CA SER A 134 -1.10 11.50 1.75
C SER A 134 -1.64 10.33 2.58
N LEU A 135 -2.77 10.58 3.24
CA LEU A 135 -3.43 9.59 4.10
C LEU A 135 -4.31 8.61 3.31
N PRO A 136 -4.42 7.35 3.77
CA PRO A 136 -5.40 6.40 3.25
C PRO A 136 -6.83 6.94 3.44
N ALA A 137 -7.64 6.92 2.37
CA ALA A 137 -9.02 7.39 2.40
C ALA A 137 -10.05 6.26 2.28
N VAL A 138 -9.63 5.09 1.79
CA VAL A 138 -10.49 3.91 1.62
C VAL A 138 -9.81 2.64 2.10
N THR A 139 -10.60 1.66 2.54
CA THR A 139 -10.09 0.34 2.91
C THR A 139 -9.37 -0.31 1.74
N GLY A 140 -8.10 -0.69 1.95
CA GLY A 140 -7.20 -1.23 0.92
C GLY A 140 -6.07 -0.28 0.55
N GLN A 141 -6.22 1.02 0.83
CA GLN A 141 -5.10 1.95 0.84
C GLN A 141 -4.29 1.79 2.12
N SER A 142 -2.98 1.66 1.96
CA SER A 142 -2.05 1.64 3.11
C SER A 142 -0.64 1.97 2.70
N PHE A 143 0.18 2.40 3.67
CA PHE A 143 1.62 2.47 3.56
C PHE A 143 2.28 1.97 4.86
N GLY A 144 3.48 1.41 4.75
CA GLY A 144 4.24 1.01 5.94
C GLY A 144 5.43 0.10 5.65
N ILE A 145 5.85 -0.65 6.67
CA ILE A 145 7.03 -1.51 6.64
C ILE A 145 6.73 -2.97 7.00
N ARG A 146 7.58 -3.87 6.54
CA ARG A 146 7.45 -5.31 6.74
C ARG A 146 8.74 -5.96 7.23
N ALA A 147 8.56 -6.96 8.09
CA ALA A 147 9.52 -8.01 8.32
C ALA A 147 9.00 -9.28 7.62
N ILE A 148 9.76 -9.79 6.66
CA ILE A 148 9.33 -10.89 5.80
C ILE A 148 10.40 -11.98 5.73
N ASP A 149 10.06 -13.21 6.10
CA ASP A 149 10.91 -14.40 5.92
C ASP A 149 10.75 -15.04 4.52
N ARG A 150 9.78 -14.56 3.75
CA ARG A 150 9.39 -15.04 2.42
C ARG A 150 9.92 -14.17 1.27
N ALA A 151 10.53 -14.79 0.25
CA ALA A 151 10.90 -14.14 -1.01
C ALA A 151 10.90 -15.15 -2.18
N PRO A 152 9.73 -15.65 -2.63
CA PRO A 152 9.64 -16.76 -3.57
C PRO A 152 10.29 -16.43 -4.92
N GLU A 153 10.30 -15.16 -5.31
CA GLU A 153 10.99 -14.65 -6.50
C GLU A 153 12.51 -14.85 -6.45
N LEU A 154 13.07 -15.07 -5.26
CA LEU A 154 14.46 -15.41 -5.01
C LEU A 154 14.67 -16.90 -4.63
N GLY A 155 13.62 -17.72 -4.73
CA GLY A 155 13.66 -19.14 -4.36
C GLY A 155 13.50 -19.41 -2.85
N PHE A 156 12.92 -18.44 -2.14
CA PHE A 156 12.76 -18.47 -0.70
C PHE A 156 11.28 -18.52 -0.32
N ASP A 157 10.77 -19.70 0.03
CA ASP A 157 9.32 -19.92 0.10
C ASP A 157 8.67 -19.25 1.31
N GLY A 158 9.37 -19.19 2.46
CA GLY A 158 8.99 -18.56 3.73
C GLY A 158 7.55 -18.75 4.21
N ASN A 159 7.25 -18.29 5.43
CA ASN A 159 5.92 -18.51 6.02
C ASN A 159 5.23 -17.23 6.45
N ASN A 160 5.96 -16.30 7.08
CA ASN A 160 5.34 -15.18 7.77
C ASN A 160 5.75 -13.83 7.20
N THR A 161 4.74 -12.98 7.00
CA THR A 161 4.95 -11.55 6.85
C THR A 161 4.27 -10.80 7.98
N PHE A 162 5.05 -10.02 8.72
CA PHE A 162 4.53 -9.01 9.63
C PHE A 162 4.50 -7.67 8.90
N TYR A 163 3.31 -7.10 8.73
CA TYR A 163 3.10 -5.80 8.10
C TYR A 163 2.60 -4.80 9.15
N LEU A 164 3.43 -3.80 9.45
CA LEU A 164 3.05 -2.64 10.26
C LEU A 164 2.74 -1.48 9.30
N PHE A 165 1.51 -0.98 9.33
CA PHE A 165 1.05 -0.01 8.33
C PHE A 165 0.02 0.97 8.87
N VAL A 166 -0.03 2.15 8.23
CA VAL A 166 -1.15 3.09 8.34
C VAL A 166 -2.19 2.72 7.29
N GLY A 167 -3.45 2.61 7.67
CA GLY A 167 -4.54 2.22 6.78
C GLY A 167 -5.92 2.65 7.30
N VAL A 168 -6.96 2.28 6.57
CA VAL A 168 -8.36 2.50 7.00
C VAL A 168 -8.95 1.20 7.56
N SER A 169 -9.57 1.30 8.74
CA SER A 169 -10.30 0.22 9.38
C SER A 169 -11.50 -0.21 8.53
N GLY A 170 -11.55 -1.48 8.14
CA GLY A 170 -12.72 -2.03 7.43
C GLY A 170 -13.99 -2.13 8.29
N ILE A 171 -13.88 -1.93 9.61
CA ILE A 171 -14.99 -2.04 10.56
C ILE A 171 -15.50 -0.64 10.94
N THR A 172 -14.61 0.26 11.32
CA THR A 172 -14.98 1.59 11.84
C THR A 172 -14.88 2.69 10.78
N GLY A 173 -14.07 2.49 9.74
CA GLY A 173 -13.77 3.53 8.75
C GLY A 173 -12.69 4.52 9.20
N ASP A 174 -12.16 4.39 10.41
CA ASP A 174 -11.13 5.30 10.93
C ASP A 174 -9.75 4.96 10.39
N VAL A 175 -8.91 5.99 10.26
CA VAL A 175 -7.47 5.80 9.99
C VAL A 175 -6.78 5.33 11.27
N GLY A 176 -5.95 4.29 11.12
CA GLY A 176 -5.23 3.67 12.23
C GLY A 176 -3.89 3.09 11.81
N VAL A 177 -3.08 2.76 12.81
CA VAL A 177 -1.88 1.93 12.67
C VAL A 177 -2.26 0.49 12.98
N PHE A 178 -1.87 -0.44 12.13
CA PHE A 178 -2.21 -1.85 12.24
C PHE A 178 -0.96 -2.71 12.14
N LEU A 179 -0.88 -3.76 12.96
CA LEU A 179 0.03 -4.87 12.77
C LEU A 179 -0.75 -6.07 12.26
N ARG A 180 -0.38 -6.57 11.09
CA ARG A 180 -0.97 -7.76 10.47
C ARG A 180 0.08 -8.86 10.32
N LEU A 181 -0.31 -10.07 10.66
CA LEU A 181 0.38 -11.30 10.29
C LEU A 181 -0.30 -11.90 9.07
N ASN A 182 0.47 -12.17 8.02
CA ASN A 182 0.09 -13.11 6.98
C ASN A 182 0.90 -14.38 7.19
N ASP A 183 0.20 -15.48 7.47
CA ASP A 183 0.73 -16.82 7.63
C ASP A 183 0.36 -17.59 6.36
N PHE A 184 1.37 -17.88 5.54
CA PHE A 184 1.20 -18.48 4.22
C PHE A 184 1.02 -19.99 4.28
N GLU A 185 1.53 -20.66 5.32
CA GLU A 185 1.32 -22.09 5.56
C GLU A 185 -0.14 -22.37 5.97
N SER A 186 -0.67 -21.59 6.90
CA SER A 186 -2.06 -21.67 7.35
C SER A 186 -3.03 -20.96 6.41
N ASN A 187 -2.53 -20.20 5.44
CA ASN A 187 -3.31 -19.33 4.54
C ASN A 187 -4.23 -18.37 5.33
N THR A 188 -3.69 -17.70 6.34
CA THR A 188 -4.44 -16.76 7.18
C THR A 188 -3.85 -15.34 7.12
N SER A 189 -4.72 -14.37 7.33
CA SER A 189 -4.35 -12.96 7.44
C SER A 189 -5.07 -12.36 8.64
N VAL A 190 -4.33 -12.05 9.70
CA VAL A 190 -4.88 -11.64 11.00
C VAL A 190 -4.28 -10.31 11.42
N VAL A 191 -5.14 -9.36 11.80
CA VAL A 191 -4.70 -8.14 12.49
C VAL A 191 -4.46 -8.49 13.95
N LEU A 192 -3.20 -8.44 14.36
CA LEU A 192 -2.76 -8.75 15.72
C LEU A 192 -2.92 -7.55 16.65
N TRP A 193 -2.82 -6.34 16.10
CA TRP A 193 -2.89 -5.10 16.85
C TRP A 193 -3.39 -3.96 15.97
N SER A 194 -4.12 -3.02 16.58
CA SER A 194 -4.59 -1.80 15.94
C SER A 194 -4.60 -0.65 16.94
N SER A 195 -4.19 0.52 16.50
CA SER A 195 -4.31 1.78 17.25
C SER A 195 -4.96 2.84 16.36
N PRO A 196 -6.13 3.39 16.71
CA PRO A 196 -6.68 4.53 15.98
C PRO A 196 -5.76 5.75 16.16
N ILE A 197 -5.62 6.54 15.10
CA ILE A 197 -4.85 7.81 15.12
C ILE A 197 -5.66 8.99 14.56
N ASP A 198 -6.90 8.76 14.12
CA ASP A 198 -7.75 9.75 13.45
C ASP A 198 -7.86 11.09 14.21
N SER A 199 -7.99 11.03 15.54
CA SER A 199 -8.14 12.22 16.40
C SER A 199 -6.91 13.15 16.44
N VAL A 200 -5.74 12.69 15.99
CA VAL A 200 -4.48 13.45 16.02
C VAL A 200 -3.92 13.73 14.62
N LEU A 201 -4.57 13.29 13.55
CA LEU A 201 -4.07 13.45 12.18
C LEU A 201 -4.01 14.90 11.70
N ALA A 202 -4.89 15.77 12.21
CA ALA A 202 -4.98 17.15 11.74
C ALA A 202 -3.73 18.01 12.00
N GLY A 203 -2.83 17.57 12.89
CA GLY A 203 -1.53 18.19 13.14
C GLY A 203 -0.34 17.29 12.79
N ALA A 204 -0.56 16.08 12.27
CA ALA A 204 0.54 15.15 12.05
C ALA A 204 1.33 15.50 10.78
N ASP A 205 2.64 15.68 10.91
CA ASP A 205 3.58 15.87 9.82
C ASP A 205 4.21 14.54 9.37
N GLN A 206 4.63 13.70 10.33
CA GLN A 206 5.33 12.45 10.05
C GLN A 206 4.92 11.34 11.02
N ILE A 207 5.10 10.10 10.58
CA ILE A 207 5.00 8.91 11.42
C ILE A 207 6.24 8.02 11.24
N GLU A 208 6.87 7.64 12.35
CA GLU A 208 7.85 6.56 12.37
C GLU A 208 7.15 5.25 12.71
N LEU A 209 7.34 4.24 11.87
CA LEU A 209 6.91 2.86 12.11
C LEU A 209 8.13 2.01 12.42
N VAL A 210 8.05 1.18 13.47
CA VAL A 210 9.16 0.31 13.89
C VAL A 210 8.69 -1.12 14.12
N LEU A 211 9.35 -2.05 13.44
CA LEU A 211 9.29 -3.49 13.74
C LEU A 211 10.59 -3.91 14.41
N SER A 212 10.55 -4.65 15.52
CA SER A 212 11.75 -5.03 16.26
C SER A 212 11.71 -6.46 16.80
N LYS A 213 12.89 -7.05 16.96
CA LYS A 213 13.08 -8.41 17.48
C LYS A 213 14.30 -8.45 18.40
N ALA A 214 14.16 -9.06 19.57
CA ALA A 214 15.29 -9.30 20.48
C ALA A 214 16.21 -10.43 19.93
N ALA A 215 17.49 -10.42 20.34
CA ALA A 215 18.44 -11.48 19.98
C ALA A 215 17.97 -12.84 20.53
N GLY A 216 18.04 -13.89 19.71
CA GLY A 216 17.63 -15.26 20.08
C GLY A 216 16.13 -15.42 20.37
N SER A 217 15.30 -14.45 20.01
CA SER A 217 13.85 -14.52 20.12
C SER A 217 13.21 -14.60 18.74
N ASP A 218 12.13 -15.36 18.62
CA ASP A 218 11.30 -15.38 17.41
C ASP A 218 10.22 -14.31 17.46
N GLN A 219 10.07 -13.60 18.58
CA GLN A 219 8.95 -12.71 18.80
C GLN A 219 9.19 -11.32 18.20
N ILE A 220 8.28 -10.90 17.31
CA ILE A 220 8.24 -9.53 16.77
C ILE A 220 7.47 -8.61 17.69
N SER A 221 8.00 -7.41 17.89
CA SER A 221 7.32 -6.28 18.52
C SER A 221 7.12 -5.18 17.48
N ALA A 222 6.10 -4.35 17.68
CA ALA A 222 5.79 -3.23 16.80
C ALA A 222 5.52 -1.97 17.61
N SER A 223 5.88 -0.81 17.06
CA SER A 223 5.59 0.49 17.65
C SER A 223 5.49 1.58 16.59
N TYR A 224 4.86 2.69 16.94
CA TYR A 224 4.93 3.91 16.15
C TYR A 224 5.11 5.15 17.02
N SER A 225 5.58 6.22 16.39
CA SER A 225 5.64 7.58 16.93
C SER A 225 5.10 8.54 15.87
N LEU A 226 4.13 9.37 16.24
CA LEU A 226 3.51 10.37 15.37
C LEU A 226 3.99 11.77 15.78
N PHE A 227 4.37 12.59 14.82
CA PHE A 227 5.03 13.87 15.06
C PHE A 227 4.28 15.06 14.44
N ASP A 228 4.29 16.20 15.13
CA ASP A 228 3.89 17.55 14.68
C ASP A 228 5.05 18.52 14.97
N TYR A 229 5.79 18.90 13.94
CA TYR A 229 6.96 19.77 14.08
C TYR A 229 6.61 21.24 14.31
N ALA A 230 5.34 21.61 14.29
CA ALA A 230 4.90 22.94 14.73
C ALA A 230 4.80 23.06 16.25
N LEU A 231 4.77 21.93 16.98
CA LEU A 231 4.75 21.91 18.45
C LEU A 231 6.15 22.05 19.07
N VAL A 232 6.18 22.51 20.32
CA VAL A 232 7.43 22.60 21.12
C VAL A 232 7.94 21.20 21.49
N ASP A 233 7.02 20.28 21.82
CA ASP A 233 7.28 18.86 21.92
C ASP A 233 6.61 18.19 20.70
N PRO A 234 7.40 17.75 19.70
CA PRO A 234 6.82 17.27 18.46
C PRO A 234 6.03 15.97 18.60
N LEU A 235 6.19 15.20 19.67
CA LEU A 235 5.54 13.90 19.80
C LEU A 235 4.03 14.07 20.09
N LEU A 236 3.19 13.76 19.11
CA LEU A 236 1.73 13.77 19.25
C LEU A 236 1.21 12.51 19.96
N GLN A 237 1.65 11.35 19.50
CA GLN A 237 1.13 10.06 19.96
C GLN A 237 2.17 8.97 19.72
N THR A 238 2.24 8.00 20.64
CA THR A 238 3.01 6.77 20.47
C THR A 238 2.24 5.60 21.05
N ALA A 239 2.41 4.43 20.46
CA ALA A 239 1.93 3.19 21.04
C ALA A 239 2.79 2.00 20.57
N SER A 240 2.71 0.90 21.31
CA SER A 240 3.45 -0.32 20.99
C SER A 240 2.71 -1.59 21.39
N ILE A 241 3.10 -2.68 20.76
CA ILE A 241 2.78 -4.06 21.15
C ILE A 241 4.08 -4.86 21.22
N LEU A 242 4.27 -5.58 22.33
CA LEU A 242 5.41 -6.45 22.55
C LEU A 242 5.03 -7.90 22.27
N ASN A 243 5.95 -8.65 21.66
CA ASN A 243 5.81 -10.08 21.39
C ASN A 243 4.48 -10.45 20.70
N ALA A 244 4.18 -9.76 19.60
CA ALA A 244 2.93 -9.90 18.86
C ALA A 244 2.80 -11.25 18.13
N GLY A 245 3.92 -11.91 17.80
CA GLY A 245 3.91 -13.23 17.18
C GLY A 245 5.30 -13.73 16.81
N ALA A 246 5.38 -15.03 16.54
CA ALA A 246 6.61 -15.68 16.09
C ALA A 246 6.86 -15.41 14.60
N LEU A 247 8.05 -14.89 14.30
CA LEU A 247 8.52 -14.57 12.97
C LEU A 247 8.99 -15.81 12.23
N TYR A 248 9.94 -16.52 12.82
CA TYR A 248 10.45 -17.77 12.28
C TYR A 248 9.54 -18.89 12.74
N GLN A 249 8.96 -19.61 11.79
CA GLN A 249 8.30 -20.87 12.09
C GLN A 249 9.02 -22.03 11.41
N PRO A 250 9.15 -23.18 12.10
CA PRO A 250 9.80 -24.34 11.51
C PRO A 250 8.97 -24.91 10.37
N GLU A 251 9.33 -24.58 9.13
CA GLU A 251 8.73 -25.19 7.96
C GLU A 251 9.24 -26.62 7.74
N THR A 252 8.31 -27.50 7.39
CA THR A 252 8.63 -28.87 6.99
C THR A 252 8.54 -28.96 5.47
N GLY A 253 9.69 -29.02 4.79
CA GLY A 253 9.73 -29.22 3.35
C GLY A 253 9.22 -30.59 2.91
N PRO A 254 9.03 -30.80 1.59
CA PRO A 254 8.69 -32.11 1.03
C PRO A 254 9.64 -33.19 1.56
N GLY A 255 9.09 -34.19 2.25
CA GLY A 255 9.88 -35.28 2.83
C GLY A 255 10.43 -35.02 4.24
N GLY A 256 9.95 -34.01 4.97
CA GLY A 256 10.31 -33.84 6.38
C GLY A 256 11.58 -33.02 6.63
N SER A 257 12.20 -32.46 5.59
CA SER A 257 13.43 -31.67 5.75
C SER A 257 13.09 -30.27 6.23
N PRO A 258 13.71 -29.75 7.31
CA PRO A 258 13.50 -28.37 7.73
C PRO A 258 13.99 -27.44 6.62
N LEU A 259 13.09 -26.63 6.07
CA LEU A 259 13.42 -25.60 5.07
C LEU A 259 13.75 -24.25 5.71
N THR A 260 13.81 -24.22 7.05
CA THR A 260 13.78 -22.98 7.83
C THR A 260 14.76 -21.93 7.32
N GLU A 261 14.21 -20.89 6.70
CA GLU A 261 14.89 -19.64 6.53
C GLU A 261 14.90 -18.94 7.88
N ALA A 262 15.98 -19.14 8.62
CA ALA A 262 16.17 -18.50 9.92
C ALA A 262 16.53 -17.01 9.78
N PHE A 263 16.05 -16.32 8.74
CA PHE A 263 16.32 -14.90 8.49
C PHE A 263 15.18 -14.17 7.79
N VAL A 264 15.13 -12.85 8.00
CA VAL A 264 14.10 -11.98 7.44
C VAL A 264 14.69 -10.83 6.64
N ARG A 265 13.82 -10.15 5.90
CA ARG A 265 14.13 -9.03 5.04
C ARG A 265 13.28 -7.84 5.49
N GLY A 266 13.87 -6.66 5.44
CA GLY A 266 13.14 -5.40 5.61
C GLY A 266 12.55 -4.95 4.28
N GLN A 267 11.31 -4.50 4.28
CA GLN A 267 10.63 -3.97 3.11
C GLN A 267 9.78 -2.76 3.49
N PHE A 268 9.79 -1.71 2.67
CA PHE A 268 8.74 -0.69 2.66
C PHE A 268 7.73 -1.00 1.55
N MET A 269 6.47 -0.62 1.75
CA MET A 269 5.40 -0.92 0.80
C MET A 269 4.22 0.02 0.93
N SER A 270 3.56 0.26 -0.21
CA SER A 270 2.27 0.91 -0.31
C SER A 270 1.29 0.08 -1.12
N THR A 271 0.00 0.15 -0.76
CA THR A 271 -1.11 -0.49 -1.50
C THR A 271 -2.18 0.52 -1.85
N ASP A 272 -2.89 0.28 -2.95
CA ASP A 272 -4.10 1.01 -3.33
C ASP A 272 -5.22 0.03 -3.69
N ARG A 273 -6.45 0.51 -3.57
CA ARG A 273 -7.63 -0.17 -4.07
C ARG A 273 -8.30 0.72 -5.10
N ILE A 274 -8.18 0.34 -6.36
CA ILE A 274 -8.76 1.07 -7.48
C ILE A 274 -10.08 0.42 -7.91
N THR A 275 -11.09 1.25 -8.18
CA THR A 275 -12.32 0.78 -8.83
C THR A 275 -12.04 0.48 -10.29
N VAL A 276 -12.37 -0.73 -10.73
CA VAL A 276 -12.31 -1.10 -12.15
C VAL A 276 -13.50 -0.43 -12.83
N PRO A 277 -13.28 0.53 -13.76
CA PRO A 277 -14.40 1.17 -14.44
C PRO A 277 -15.25 0.12 -15.14
N GLU A 278 -16.57 0.21 -14.99
CA GLU A 278 -17.46 -0.61 -15.79
C GLU A 278 -17.13 -0.40 -17.27
N PRO A 279 -17.09 -1.46 -18.09
CA PRO A 279 -16.79 -1.32 -19.50
C PRO A 279 -17.70 -0.27 -20.12
N ALA A 280 -17.11 0.73 -20.81
CA ALA A 280 -17.87 1.74 -21.57
C ALA A 280 -18.85 1.11 -22.58
N SER A 281 -18.69 -0.18 -22.89
CA SER A 281 -19.64 -0.99 -23.65
C SER A 281 -21.02 -1.10 -23.00
N LEU A 282 -21.18 -1.02 -21.66
CA LEU A 282 -22.48 -0.99 -21.00
C LEU A 282 -23.22 0.33 -21.23
N VAL A 283 -22.50 1.45 -21.15
CA VAL A 283 -23.04 2.78 -21.48
C VAL A 283 -23.40 2.84 -22.98
N LEU A 284 -22.51 2.35 -23.86
CA LEU A 284 -22.78 2.23 -25.29
C LEU A 284 -23.96 1.31 -25.61
N LEU A 285 -24.10 0.19 -24.89
CA LEU A 285 -25.23 -0.72 -25.03
C LEU A 285 -26.53 -0.04 -24.59
N GLY A 286 -26.51 0.70 -23.48
CA GLY A 286 -27.64 1.48 -22.99
C GLY A 286 -28.08 2.56 -23.99
N ILE A 287 -27.11 3.32 -24.53
CA ILE A 287 -27.36 4.33 -25.57
C ILE A 287 -27.89 3.65 -26.85
N GLY A 288 -27.30 2.53 -27.25
CA GLY A 288 -27.72 1.76 -28.43
C GLY A 288 -29.16 1.23 -28.31
N LEU A 289 -29.51 0.62 -27.18
CA LEU A 289 -30.87 0.15 -26.89
C LEU A 289 -31.87 1.30 -26.83
N GLY A 290 -31.52 2.41 -26.18
CA GLY A 290 -32.33 3.63 -26.17
C GLY A 290 -32.60 4.16 -27.58
N GLY A 291 -31.57 4.17 -28.44
CA GLY A 291 -31.67 4.52 -29.85
C GLY A 291 -32.64 3.62 -30.64
N VAL A 292 -32.57 2.30 -30.44
CA VAL A 292 -33.45 1.32 -31.11
C VAL A 292 -34.91 1.50 -30.68
N VAL A 293 -35.18 1.74 -29.39
CA VAL A 293 -36.53 1.97 -28.87
C VAL A 293 -37.12 3.26 -29.45
N LEU A 294 -36.34 4.34 -29.52
CA LEU A 294 -36.77 5.60 -30.13
C LEU A 294 -37.04 5.45 -31.64
N ALA A 295 -36.19 4.71 -32.36
CA ALA A 295 -36.39 4.42 -33.78
C ALA A 295 -37.68 3.61 -34.03
N ARG A 296 -37.95 2.59 -33.21
CA ARG A 296 -39.21 1.80 -33.28
C ARG A 296 -40.45 2.63 -32.99
N ARG A 297 -40.39 3.57 -32.04
CA ARG A 297 -41.52 4.47 -31.74
C ARG A 297 -41.82 5.42 -32.89
N ARG A 298 -40.81 5.94 -33.58
CA ARG A 298 -41.02 6.78 -34.77
C ARG A 298 -41.63 5.99 -35.93
N ALA A 299 -41.18 4.76 -36.16
CA ALA A 299 -41.70 3.92 -37.25
C ALA A 299 -43.15 3.45 -37.08
N ARG A 300 -43.71 3.50 -35.86
CA ARG A 300 -45.13 3.16 -35.61
C ARG A 300 -46.08 4.35 -35.69
N ASN A 301 -45.55 5.57 -35.63
CA ASN A 301 -46.35 6.81 -35.55
C ASN A 301 -46.31 7.64 -36.84
N GLY A 302 -45.70 7.12 -37.92
CA GLY A 302 -45.73 7.69 -39.26
C GLY A 302 -46.21 6.65 -40.25
#